data_AF-D8QTG3-F1
#
_entry.id   AF-D8QTG3-F1
#
_cell.length_a   1.000
_cell.length_b   1.000
_cell.length_c   1.000
_cell.angle_alpha   90.00
_cell.angle_beta   90.00
_cell.angle_gamma   90.00
#
_symmetry.space_group_name_H-M   'P 1'
#
loop_
_entity.id
_entity.type
_entity.pdbx_description
1 polymer ?
#
loop_
_entity_poly.entity_id
_entity_poly.type
_entity_poly.pdbx_seq_one_letter_code
_entity_poly.pdbx_strand_id
1 'polypeptide(L)'
;MADFLLRPLVVSHQAACARRDSLVHGAARAPGVFFDGMEARNGRVSRSHERYTVLINTWKRNDLLKKSVAHYSTCKGIDAFRVVWSEPEMPSSELHLALLDSIAKNRRGSRAPELHFDINREDNLNNRFKPSKGLTTDAVFSVDDDVLVSCGTMAFAFNVWLSARDTMVGFVPRMHWVQSKSQIPAQTTYKYGGWWTVWWTGSYSMVLSKVAFFHKKYLELYTHQMPRIIRNYVANERNCEDIAMSFLVANATGGPPIWVKGRIVEIGSSGISSLTDHNHKRSRCLNYFTTLFGGMPLVATSVKAVNSKREWSW
;
A
#
# COMPACT_ATOMS: atom_id res chain seq x y z
N MET A 1 -34.88 -25.78 -39.48
CA MET A 1 -35.28 -26.66 -38.37
C MET A 1 -34.01 -27.37 -37.89
N ALA A 2 -33.55 -27.24 -36.65
CA ALA A 2 -34.07 -26.44 -35.54
C ALA A 2 -32.91 -25.95 -34.64
N ASP A 3 -33.11 -24.86 -33.92
CA ASP A 3 -32.20 -24.36 -32.88
C ASP A 3 -32.04 -25.36 -31.73
N PHE A 4 -30.86 -25.39 -31.09
CA PHE A 4 -30.77 -25.73 -29.68
C PHE A 4 -29.78 -24.82 -28.95
N LEU A 5 -30.33 -23.83 -28.25
CA LEU A 5 -29.62 -22.91 -27.37
C LEU A 5 -29.23 -23.63 -26.06
N LEU A 6 -27.93 -23.77 -25.79
CA LEU A 6 -27.44 -24.13 -24.46
C LEU A 6 -27.19 -22.86 -23.64
N ARG A 7 -28.14 -22.54 -22.74
CA ARG A 7 -27.99 -21.47 -21.74
C ARG A 7 -27.00 -21.90 -20.65
N PRO A 8 -26.12 -21.01 -20.14
CA PRO A 8 -25.35 -21.28 -18.95
C PRO A 8 -26.23 -21.27 -17.69
N LEU A 9 -26.05 -22.27 -16.82
CA LEU A 9 -26.67 -22.35 -15.50
C LEU A 9 -26.06 -21.30 -14.56
N VAL A 10 -26.85 -20.29 -14.18
CA VAL A 10 -26.49 -19.35 -13.11
C VAL A 10 -26.85 -19.98 -11.77
N VAL A 11 -25.84 -20.50 -11.06
CA VAL A 11 -26.00 -20.97 -9.66
C VAL A 11 -25.73 -19.79 -8.72
N SER A 12 -26.79 -19.21 -8.17
CA SER A 12 -26.69 -18.15 -7.15
C SER A 12 -26.50 -18.75 -5.76
N HIS A 13 -25.26 -18.82 -5.28
CA HIS A 13 -24.99 -19.10 -3.87
C HIS A 13 -25.16 -17.84 -3.01
N GLN A 14 -26.34 -17.67 -2.42
CA GLN A 14 -26.53 -16.81 -1.25
C GLN A 14 -25.92 -17.49 -0.02
N ALA A 15 -24.80 -16.98 0.46
CA ALA A 15 -24.22 -17.40 1.74
C ALA A 15 -24.89 -16.65 2.90
N ALA A 16 -25.88 -17.27 3.54
CA ALA A 16 -26.49 -16.74 4.76
C ALA A 16 -25.53 -16.88 5.95
N CYS A 17 -25.16 -15.76 6.58
CA CYS A 17 -24.30 -15.76 7.76
C CYS A 17 -25.13 -16.00 9.03
N ALA A 18 -25.29 -17.27 9.42
CA ALA A 18 -25.95 -17.66 10.66
C ALA A 18 -24.98 -17.57 11.84
N ARG A 19 -25.31 -16.76 12.85
CA ARG A 19 -24.61 -16.79 14.15
C ARG A 19 -25.02 -18.06 14.90
N ARG A 20 -24.04 -18.77 15.47
CA ARG A 20 -24.25 -19.79 16.50
C ARG A 20 -23.48 -19.37 17.75
N ASP A 21 -24.20 -19.11 18.83
CA ASP A 21 -23.62 -18.97 20.17
C ASP A 21 -23.32 -20.36 20.75
N SER A 22 -22.16 -20.53 21.39
CA SER A 22 -21.85 -21.70 22.23
C SER A 22 -20.77 -21.40 23.25
N LEU A 23 -21.10 -21.72 24.51
CA LEU A 23 -20.26 -21.72 25.70
C LEU A 23 -19.58 -23.11 25.83
N VAL A 24 -18.44 -23.36 26.50
CA VAL A 24 -17.39 -22.54 27.18
C VAL A 24 -16.17 -23.48 27.42
N HIS A 25 -14.90 -23.06 27.32
CA HIS A 25 -14.03 -22.78 28.49
C HIS A 25 -12.59 -22.42 28.06
N GLY A 26 -11.98 -21.46 28.79
CA GLY A 26 -10.67 -21.63 29.44
C GLY A 26 -9.40 -21.89 28.62
N ALA A 27 -8.80 -20.84 28.06
CA ALA A 27 -7.33 -20.74 27.90
C ALA A 27 -6.89 -19.27 27.96
N ALA A 28 -5.96 -18.92 28.86
CA ALA A 28 -5.54 -17.54 29.05
C ALA A 28 -4.73 -17.02 27.85
N ARG A 29 -5.17 -15.90 27.25
CA ARG A 29 -4.41 -15.13 26.27
C ARG A 29 -3.87 -13.85 26.91
N ALA A 30 -2.68 -13.44 26.50
CA ALA A 30 -2.11 -12.12 26.79
C ALA A 30 -3.05 -11.00 26.29
N PRO A 31 -3.03 -9.79 26.89
CA PRO A 31 -4.00 -8.75 26.58
C PRO A 31 -3.87 -8.27 25.13
N GLY A 32 -4.85 -8.65 24.31
CA GLY A 32 -5.08 -8.03 23.01
C GLY A 32 -5.57 -6.59 23.21
N VAL A 33 -5.04 -5.66 22.41
CA VAL A 33 -5.53 -4.28 22.38
C VAL A 33 -6.92 -4.27 21.75
N PHE A 34 -7.95 -4.21 22.59
CA PHE A 34 -9.33 -4.00 22.13
C PHE A 34 -9.49 -2.55 21.67
N PHE A 35 -9.85 -2.38 20.39
CA PHE A 35 -10.41 -1.13 19.88
C PHE A 35 -11.92 -1.18 20.09
N ASP A 36 -12.43 -0.45 21.07
CA ASP A 36 -13.86 -0.27 21.27
C ASP A 36 -14.45 0.72 20.25
N GLY A 37 -15.76 0.61 20.03
CA GLY A 37 -16.43 1.06 18.81
C GLY A 37 -16.47 2.58 18.59
N MET A 38 -16.54 2.96 17.32
CA MET A 38 -16.86 4.34 16.91
C MET A 38 -18.18 4.36 16.15
N GLU A 39 -19.20 4.98 16.75
CA GLU A 39 -20.53 5.13 16.16
C GLU A 39 -20.48 5.89 14.82
N ALA A 40 -21.26 5.42 13.84
CA ALA A 40 -21.41 6.05 12.55
C ALA A 40 -22.24 7.35 12.64
N ARG A 41 -21.59 8.48 12.96
CA ARG A 41 -22.23 9.80 12.86
C ARG A 41 -22.43 10.17 11.39
N ASN A 42 -23.69 10.18 10.96
CA ASN A 42 -24.11 10.58 9.62
C ASN A 42 -24.00 12.11 9.42
N GLY A 43 -22.77 12.60 9.25
CA GLY A 43 -22.46 13.98 8.88
C GLY A 43 -22.24 14.12 7.37
N ARG A 44 -22.68 15.24 6.78
CA ARG A 44 -22.40 15.58 5.37
C ARG A 44 -20.90 15.44 5.10
N VAL A 45 -20.51 14.53 4.21
CA VAL A 45 -19.10 14.26 3.90
C VAL A 45 -18.43 15.54 3.44
N SER A 46 -17.47 16.03 4.23
CA SER A 46 -16.66 17.18 3.85
C SER A 46 -15.87 16.87 2.58
N ARG A 47 -15.81 17.82 1.63
CA ARG A 47 -15.00 17.73 0.41
C ARG A 47 -13.49 17.52 0.69
N SER A 48 -13.03 17.71 1.93
CA SER A 48 -11.68 17.35 2.37
C SER A 48 -11.38 15.84 2.31
N HIS A 49 -12.39 14.96 2.36
CA HIS A 49 -12.20 13.51 2.29
C HIS A 49 -12.12 12.97 0.84
N GLU A 50 -12.29 13.81 -0.18
CA GLU A 50 -12.21 13.43 -1.60
C GLU A 50 -10.86 13.82 -2.23
N ARG A 51 -9.84 14.07 -1.39
CA ARG A 51 -8.47 14.36 -1.82
C ARG A 51 -7.46 13.44 -1.17
N TYR A 52 -6.30 13.31 -1.80
CA TYR A 52 -5.18 12.50 -1.35
C TYR A 52 -3.86 13.25 -1.45
N THR A 53 -2.89 12.88 -0.62
CA THR A 53 -1.52 13.37 -0.69
C THR A 53 -0.67 12.38 -1.49
N VAL A 54 0.17 12.86 -2.40
CA VAL A 54 1.18 12.03 -3.09
C VAL A 54 2.48 12.08 -2.30
N LEU A 55 2.91 10.93 -1.79
CA LEU A 55 4.11 10.76 -0.98
C LEU A 55 5.19 10.04 -1.83
N ILE A 56 6.14 10.81 -2.34
CA ILE A 56 7.19 10.35 -3.25
C ILE A 56 8.45 10.04 -2.45
N ASN A 57 8.93 8.79 -2.52
CA ASN A 57 10.23 8.41 -1.99
C ASN A 57 11.32 8.59 -3.05
N THR A 58 12.36 9.39 -2.76
CA THR A 58 13.42 9.77 -3.70
C THR A 58 14.82 9.58 -3.12
N TRP A 59 15.78 9.22 -3.97
CA TRP A 59 17.21 9.19 -3.61
C TRP A 59 18.12 9.35 -4.83
N LYS A 60 18.86 10.46 -4.92
CA LYS A 60 19.85 10.81 -5.93
C LYS A 60 19.33 10.72 -7.38
N ARG A 61 18.06 11.10 -7.56
CA ARG A 61 17.25 10.89 -8.78
C ARG A 61 16.39 12.11 -9.10
N ASN A 62 16.98 13.30 -8.99
CA ASN A 62 16.29 14.58 -9.16
C ASN A 62 15.55 14.73 -10.49
N ASP A 63 16.00 14.09 -11.57
CA ASP A 63 15.32 14.09 -12.86
C ASP A 63 14.04 13.20 -12.84
N LEU A 64 14.09 12.03 -12.20
CA LEU A 64 12.93 11.15 -12.01
C LEU A 64 11.92 11.79 -11.08
N LEU A 65 12.37 12.43 -10.00
CA LEU A 65 11.52 13.24 -9.12
C LEU A 65 10.81 14.36 -9.90
N LYS A 66 11.55 15.15 -10.71
CA LYS A 66 10.98 16.19 -11.58
C LYS A 66 9.91 15.60 -12.53
N LYS A 67 10.20 14.48 -13.21
CA LYS A 67 9.26 13.76 -14.09
C LYS A 67 8.01 13.28 -13.34
N SER A 68 8.17 12.68 -12.16
CA SER A 68 7.09 12.13 -11.35
C SER A 68 6.17 13.21 -10.79
N VAL A 69 6.71 14.30 -10.24
CA VAL A 69 5.90 15.45 -9.80
C VAL A 69 5.15 16.09 -10.98
N ALA A 70 5.82 16.30 -12.12
CA ALA A 70 5.19 16.88 -13.32
C ALA A 70 4.09 15.98 -13.91
N HIS A 71 4.26 14.66 -13.89
CA HIS A 71 3.20 13.71 -14.28
C HIS A 71 2.02 13.76 -13.32
N TYR A 72 2.28 13.58 -12.02
CA TYR A 72 1.23 13.48 -11.02
C TYR A 72 0.48 14.81 -10.83
N SER A 73 1.10 15.98 -11.03
CA SER A 73 0.41 17.27 -10.92
C SER A 73 -0.69 17.47 -11.97
N THR A 74 -0.70 16.68 -13.05
CA THR A 74 -1.83 16.64 -14.01
C THR A 74 -3.06 15.89 -13.48
N CYS A 75 -2.93 15.09 -12.41
CA CYS A 75 -3.99 14.26 -11.87
C CYS A 75 -4.98 15.07 -11.00
N LYS A 76 -6.24 14.63 -10.98
CA LYS A 76 -7.29 15.23 -10.14
C LYS A 76 -7.26 14.63 -8.72
N GLY A 77 -7.68 15.42 -7.73
CA GLY A 77 -7.82 14.96 -6.35
C GLY A 77 -6.56 15.08 -5.47
N ILE A 78 -5.42 15.53 -5.99
CA ILE A 78 -4.23 15.75 -5.16
C ILE A 78 -4.44 16.99 -4.27
N ASP A 79 -4.19 16.88 -2.97
CA ASP A 79 -4.14 18.01 -2.02
C ASP A 79 -2.71 18.55 -1.84
N ALA A 80 -1.73 17.64 -1.73
CA ALA A 80 -0.32 17.98 -1.54
C ALA A 80 0.62 16.92 -2.12
N PHE A 81 1.85 17.34 -2.35
CA PHE A 81 3.03 16.53 -2.59
C PHE A 81 3.92 16.55 -1.34
N ARG A 82 4.32 15.36 -0.89
CA ARG A 82 5.34 15.13 0.13
C ARG A 82 6.51 14.42 -0.53
N VAL A 83 7.68 15.04 -0.51
CA VAL A 83 8.92 14.42 -0.99
C VAL A 83 9.69 13.93 0.22
N VAL A 84 9.81 12.60 0.36
CA VAL A 84 10.62 11.97 1.41
C VAL A 84 12.07 12.13 1.00
N TRP A 85 12.71 13.16 1.53
CA TRP A 85 14.07 13.52 1.20
C TRP A 85 15.00 12.91 2.22
N SER A 86 15.85 11.98 1.80
CA SER A 86 16.83 11.34 2.70
C SER A 86 18.28 11.70 2.37
N GLU A 87 18.52 12.47 1.30
CA GLU A 87 19.87 12.76 0.81
C GLU A 87 20.65 13.65 1.81
N PRO A 88 22.00 13.51 1.90
CA PRO A 88 22.80 14.27 2.85
C PRO A 88 22.77 15.80 2.64
N GLU A 89 22.62 16.21 1.38
CA GLU A 89 22.50 17.61 0.99
C GLU A 89 21.03 18.04 0.97
N MET A 90 20.76 19.30 1.31
CA MET A 90 19.40 19.86 1.21
C MET A 90 18.96 19.95 -0.27
N PRO A 91 17.66 19.80 -0.56
CA PRO A 91 17.15 19.97 -1.92
C PRO A 91 17.47 21.38 -2.42
N SER A 92 18.10 21.49 -3.60
CA SER A 92 18.55 22.77 -4.13
C SER A 92 17.37 23.71 -4.46
N SER A 93 17.59 25.02 -4.38
CA SER A 93 16.58 26.01 -4.74
C SER A 93 16.09 25.85 -6.18
N GLU A 94 16.96 25.46 -7.11
CA GLU A 94 16.61 25.16 -8.50
C GLU A 94 15.68 23.95 -8.61
N LEU A 95 15.95 22.86 -7.88
CA LEU A 95 15.06 21.71 -7.81
C LEU A 95 13.69 22.12 -7.26
N HIS A 96 13.67 22.82 -6.12
CA HIS A 96 12.43 23.26 -5.49
C HIS A 96 11.58 24.13 -6.42
N LEU A 97 12.19 25.13 -7.07
CA LEU A 97 11.49 25.99 -8.04
C LEU A 97 10.96 25.21 -9.24
N ALA A 98 11.72 24.26 -9.78
CA ALA A 98 11.29 23.42 -10.91
C ALA A 98 10.08 22.52 -10.54
N LEU A 99 10.02 22.02 -9.31
CA LEU A 99 8.85 21.26 -8.84
C LEU A 99 7.62 22.16 -8.64
N LEU A 100 7.80 23.36 -8.05
CA LEU A 100 6.71 24.34 -7.87
C LEU A 100 6.13 24.80 -9.22
N ASP A 101 6.99 25.12 -10.19
CA ASP A 101 6.58 25.47 -11.56
C ASP A 101 5.81 24.34 -12.24
N SER A 102 6.26 23.09 -12.09
CA SER A 102 5.57 21.89 -12.61
C SER A 102 4.20 21.65 -11.97
N ILE A 103 3.99 22.10 -10.73
CA ILE A 103 2.70 22.05 -10.03
C ILE A 103 1.80 23.23 -10.47
N ALA A 104 2.37 24.44 -10.57
CA ALA A 104 1.65 25.65 -10.97
C ALA A 104 1.11 25.57 -12.40
N LYS A 105 1.93 25.11 -13.37
CA LYS A 105 1.55 24.92 -14.77
C LYS A 105 0.38 23.97 -14.96
N ASN A 106 0.23 22.98 -14.09
CA ASN A 106 -0.80 21.95 -14.17
C ASN A 106 -1.99 22.22 -13.23
N ARG A 107 -2.08 23.40 -12.61
CA ARG A 107 -3.17 23.77 -11.69
C ARG A 107 -4.52 23.81 -12.41
N ARG A 108 -5.42 22.90 -12.01
CA ARG A 108 -6.80 22.76 -12.55
C ARG A 108 -7.91 23.32 -11.63
N GLY A 109 -7.55 24.11 -10.62
CA GLY A 109 -8.51 24.67 -9.64
C GLY A 109 -7.94 25.87 -8.90
N SER A 110 -8.72 26.45 -7.97
CA SER A 110 -8.34 27.67 -7.24
C SER A 110 -7.07 27.49 -6.39
N ARG A 111 -6.99 26.40 -5.60
CA ARG A 111 -5.83 26.06 -4.76
C ARG A 111 -4.92 25.07 -5.50
N ALA A 112 -3.65 25.47 -5.71
CA ALA A 112 -2.60 24.56 -6.15
C ALA A 112 -2.31 23.50 -5.06
N PRO A 113 -1.91 22.27 -5.41
CA PRO A 113 -1.35 21.34 -4.44
C PRO A 113 -0.15 21.95 -3.73
N GLU A 114 -0.05 21.75 -2.42
CA GLU A 114 1.14 22.16 -1.67
C GLU A 114 2.33 21.23 -1.98
N LEU A 115 3.56 21.73 -1.85
CA LEU A 115 4.79 20.94 -1.95
C LEU A 115 5.59 21.09 -0.66
N HIS A 116 5.96 19.96 -0.06
CA HIS A 116 6.80 19.93 1.13
C HIS A 116 7.85 18.83 1.00
N PHE A 117 9.07 19.13 1.46
CA PHE A 117 10.14 18.13 1.62
C PHE A 117 10.19 17.68 3.07
N ASP A 118 9.94 16.39 3.30
CA ASP A 118 10.12 15.75 4.60
C ASP A 118 11.61 15.36 4.72
N ILE A 119 12.42 16.26 5.28
CA ILE A 119 13.89 16.12 5.38
C ILE A 119 14.28 15.08 6.43
N ASN A 120 15.12 14.12 6.02
CA ASN A 120 15.68 13.07 6.87
C ASN A 120 17.21 13.09 6.77
N ARG A 121 17.90 13.03 7.91
CA ARG A 121 19.38 13.03 7.98
C ARG A 121 20.03 11.68 7.68
N GLU A 122 19.26 10.60 7.73
CA GLU A 122 19.72 9.22 7.60
C GLU A 122 19.12 8.61 6.33
N ASP A 123 19.92 7.88 5.56
CA ASP A 123 19.48 7.07 4.43
C ASP A 123 18.83 5.76 4.93
N ASN A 124 17.50 5.78 5.08
CA ASN A 124 16.75 4.72 5.73
C ASN A 124 15.37 4.55 5.09
N LEU A 125 15.05 3.34 4.59
CA LEU A 125 13.77 3.06 3.92
C LEU A 125 12.55 3.30 4.82
N ASN A 126 12.69 3.23 6.15
CA ASN A 126 11.63 3.57 7.09
C ASN A 126 11.19 5.05 7.02
N ASN A 127 12.01 5.95 6.46
CA ASN A 127 11.72 7.39 6.39
C ASN A 127 10.40 7.69 5.68
N ARG A 128 10.03 6.87 4.67
CA ARG A 128 8.77 7.01 3.94
C ARG A 128 7.51 6.77 4.78
N PHE A 129 7.66 6.30 6.01
CA PHE A 129 6.55 6.02 6.93
C PHE A 129 6.56 6.88 8.20
N LYS A 130 7.43 7.90 8.27
CA LYS A 130 7.38 8.89 9.36
C LYS A 130 6.16 9.79 9.20
N PRO A 131 5.50 10.22 10.30
CA PRO A 131 4.43 11.20 10.24
C PRO A 131 4.90 12.57 9.74
N SER A 132 4.24 13.09 8.70
CA SER A 132 4.53 14.42 8.14
C SER A 132 3.59 15.47 8.75
N LYS A 133 4.12 16.44 9.51
CA LYS A 133 3.34 17.50 10.18
C LYS A 133 2.48 18.30 9.19
N GLY A 134 1.17 18.40 9.45
CA GLY A 134 0.23 19.12 8.57
C GLY A 134 -0.36 18.27 7.43
N LEU A 135 -0.27 16.94 7.50
CA LEU A 135 -0.93 16.04 6.55
C LEU A 135 -2.46 16.05 6.74
N THR A 136 -3.14 16.84 5.91
CA THR A 136 -4.59 17.09 5.93
C THR A 136 -5.42 15.87 5.50
N THR A 137 -5.06 15.22 4.39
CA THR A 137 -5.84 14.14 3.77
C THR A 137 -5.79 12.85 4.56
N ASP A 138 -6.84 12.03 4.47
CA ASP A 138 -6.82 10.68 5.07
C ASP A 138 -6.08 9.68 4.19
N ALA A 139 -6.20 9.84 2.86
CA ALA A 139 -5.52 9.04 1.87
C ALA A 139 -4.09 9.53 1.61
N VAL A 140 -3.14 8.60 1.70
CA VAL A 140 -1.76 8.77 1.24
C VAL A 140 -1.54 7.82 0.07
N PHE A 141 -1.17 8.38 -1.09
CA PHE A 141 -0.64 7.59 -2.20
C PHE A 141 0.88 7.58 -2.10
N SER A 142 1.45 6.47 -1.62
CA SER A 142 2.89 6.28 -1.61
C SER A 142 3.37 5.77 -2.95
N VAL A 143 4.43 6.38 -3.47
CA VAL A 143 5.03 6.04 -4.75
C VAL A 143 6.56 6.21 -4.71
N ASP A 144 7.28 5.36 -5.43
CA ASP A 144 8.72 5.52 -5.66
C ASP A 144 8.97 6.48 -6.83
N ASP A 145 10.06 7.25 -6.80
CA ASP A 145 10.40 8.26 -7.81
C ASP A 145 10.47 7.74 -9.26
N ASP A 146 10.72 6.44 -9.46
CA ASP A 146 10.82 5.76 -10.75
C ASP A 146 9.52 5.14 -11.27
N VAL A 147 8.36 5.38 -10.62
CA VAL A 147 7.09 4.71 -10.93
C VAL A 147 5.99 5.68 -11.33
N LEU A 148 5.44 5.51 -12.54
CA LEU A 148 4.28 6.27 -13.04
C LEU A 148 3.05 5.39 -13.23
N VAL A 149 1.88 5.93 -12.84
CA VAL A 149 0.55 5.36 -13.11
C VAL A 149 -0.36 6.45 -13.68
N SER A 150 -1.10 6.13 -14.75
CA SER A 150 -1.93 7.13 -15.46
C SER A 150 -3.02 7.75 -14.56
N CYS A 151 -3.31 9.04 -14.72
CA CYS A 151 -4.27 9.74 -13.84
C CYS A 151 -5.69 9.14 -13.83
N GLY A 152 -6.14 8.53 -14.93
CA GLY A 152 -7.42 7.80 -14.97
C GLY A 152 -7.40 6.51 -14.14
N THR A 153 -6.26 5.82 -14.11
CA THR A 153 -6.02 4.66 -13.24
C THR A 153 -5.87 5.08 -11.78
N MET A 154 -5.21 6.21 -11.51
CA MET A 154 -5.11 6.81 -10.17
C MET A 154 -6.47 7.16 -9.59
N ALA A 155 -7.33 7.84 -10.34
CA ALA A 155 -8.68 8.18 -9.91
C ALA A 155 -9.53 6.92 -9.61
N PHE A 156 -9.37 5.85 -10.41
CA PHE A 156 -10.02 4.58 -10.14
C PHE A 156 -9.51 3.92 -8.84
N ALA A 157 -8.19 3.85 -8.64
CA ALA A 157 -7.60 3.28 -7.42
C ALA A 157 -7.97 4.07 -6.16
N PHE A 158 -8.03 5.39 -6.26
CA PHE A 158 -8.49 6.24 -5.16
C PHE A 158 -9.96 5.96 -4.81
N ASN A 159 -10.85 5.78 -5.80
CA ASN A 159 -12.24 5.40 -5.55
C ASN A 159 -12.37 4.01 -4.91
N VAL A 160 -11.54 3.04 -5.31
CA VAL A 160 -11.46 1.72 -4.65
C VAL A 160 -11.02 1.87 -3.19
N TRP A 161 -10.00 2.70 -2.92
CA TRP A 161 -9.59 3.02 -1.55
C TRP A 161 -10.69 3.72 -0.74
N LEU A 162 -11.45 4.65 -1.34
CA LEU A 162 -12.57 5.33 -0.66
C LEU A 162 -13.65 4.35 -0.19
N SER A 163 -13.83 3.21 -0.88
CA SER A 163 -14.74 2.13 -0.48
C SER A 163 -14.17 1.14 0.56
N ALA A 164 -12.85 1.20 0.83
CA ALA A 164 -12.14 0.27 1.71
C ALA A 164 -11.00 0.98 2.45
N ARG A 165 -11.30 2.10 3.12
CA ARG A 165 -10.28 3.07 3.59
C ARG A 165 -9.24 2.49 4.56
N ASP A 166 -9.59 1.43 5.28
CA ASP A 166 -8.70 0.76 6.22
C ASP A 166 -7.68 -0.17 5.56
N THR A 167 -7.85 -0.57 4.30
CA THR A 167 -6.90 -1.47 3.62
C THR A 167 -5.87 -0.74 2.75
N MET A 168 -4.81 -1.45 2.37
CA MET A 168 -3.89 -1.00 1.33
C MET A 168 -4.47 -1.33 -0.05
N VAL A 169 -4.49 -0.34 -0.95
CA VAL A 169 -4.99 -0.49 -2.32
C VAL A 169 -3.88 -0.16 -3.30
N GLY A 170 -3.35 -1.16 -4.02
CA GLY A 170 -2.11 -1.01 -4.79
C GLY A 170 -2.07 -1.79 -6.09
N PHE A 171 -1.03 -1.54 -6.89
CA PHE A 171 -0.90 -2.11 -8.24
C PHE A 171 0.07 -3.30 -8.35
N VAL A 172 0.92 -3.50 -7.34
CA VAL A 172 1.98 -4.53 -7.33
C VAL A 172 1.65 -5.60 -6.28
N PRO A 173 0.88 -6.65 -6.62
CA PRO A 173 0.54 -7.71 -5.69
C PRO A 173 1.74 -8.64 -5.45
N ARG A 174 1.83 -9.16 -4.23
CA ARG A 174 2.81 -10.17 -3.79
C ARG A 174 2.15 -11.15 -2.83
N MET A 175 2.73 -12.34 -2.73
CA MET A 175 2.16 -13.44 -1.95
C MET A 175 3.16 -13.93 -0.91
N HIS A 176 2.67 -14.48 0.20
CA HIS A 176 3.44 -15.34 1.09
C HIS A 176 2.91 -16.77 0.91
N TRP A 177 3.77 -17.79 1.01
CA TRP A 177 3.32 -19.18 1.02
C TRP A 177 4.02 -19.98 2.09
N VAL A 178 3.33 -20.97 2.66
CA VAL A 178 3.88 -21.86 3.68
C VAL A 178 4.96 -22.73 3.02
N GLN A 179 6.19 -22.60 3.50
CA GLN A 179 7.33 -23.39 3.06
C GLN A 179 7.47 -24.67 3.90
N SER A 180 7.29 -24.57 5.22
CA SER A 180 7.21 -25.74 6.12
C SER A 180 6.20 -25.47 7.22
N LYS A 181 5.25 -26.39 7.39
CA LYS A 181 4.19 -26.27 8.40
C LYS A 181 4.61 -26.94 9.70
N SER A 182 4.66 -26.18 10.79
CA SER A 182 4.86 -26.72 12.15
C SER A 182 3.51 -26.83 12.88
N GLN A 183 3.44 -27.70 13.88
CA GLN A 183 2.32 -27.74 14.83
C GLN A 183 2.29 -26.48 15.71
N ILE A 184 3.44 -25.84 15.94
CA ILE A 184 3.55 -24.55 16.62
C ILE A 184 3.46 -23.44 15.55
N PRO A 185 2.43 -22.56 15.56
CA PRO A 185 2.23 -21.57 14.50
C PRO A 185 3.45 -20.66 14.28
N ALA A 186 4.10 -20.23 15.35
CA ALA A 186 5.31 -19.39 15.30
C ALA A 186 6.56 -20.07 14.70
N GLN A 187 6.53 -21.40 14.52
CA GLN A 187 7.57 -22.18 13.84
C GLN A 187 7.20 -22.57 12.40
N THR A 188 6.02 -22.20 11.92
CA THR A 188 5.70 -22.35 10.50
C THR A 188 6.58 -21.40 9.72
N THR A 189 7.34 -21.92 8.74
CA THR A 189 8.19 -21.11 7.88
C THR A 189 7.48 -20.80 6.58
N TYR A 190 7.80 -19.63 6.04
CA TYR A 190 7.12 -19.04 4.90
C TYR A 190 8.14 -18.53 3.87
N LYS A 191 7.75 -18.45 2.61
CA LYS A 191 8.58 -17.92 1.53
C LYS A 191 7.85 -16.80 0.80
N TYR A 192 8.63 -15.79 0.42
CA TYR A 192 8.11 -14.65 -0.34
C TYR A 192 7.88 -15.03 -1.82
N GLY A 193 6.71 -14.70 -2.34
CA GLY A 193 6.25 -14.98 -3.69
C GLY A 193 6.18 -13.71 -4.56
N GLY A 194 6.92 -13.74 -5.67
CA GLY A 194 6.93 -12.68 -6.68
C GLY A 194 5.70 -12.70 -7.60
N TRP A 195 5.79 -11.94 -8.71
CA TRP A 195 4.71 -11.88 -9.71
C TRP A 195 4.29 -13.26 -10.24
N TRP A 196 5.25 -14.12 -10.56
CA TRP A 196 4.96 -15.49 -11.04
C TRP A 196 4.10 -16.28 -10.06
N THR A 197 4.35 -16.18 -8.75
CA THR A 197 3.55 -16.84 -7.72
C THR A 197 2.11 -16.34 -7.71
N VAL A 198 1.89 -15.03 -7.82
CA VAL A 198 0.55 -14.44 -7.92
C VAL A 198 -0.16 -14.86 -9.21
N TRP A 199 0.58 -14.95 -10.32
CA TRP A 199 0.02 -15.35 -11.62
C TRP A 199 -0.45 -16.81 -11.61
N TRP A 200 0.37 -17.74 -11.12
CA TRP A 200 0.04 -19.17 -11.05
C TRP A 200 -1.05 -19.51 -10.02
N THR A 201 -1.11 -18.80 -8.89
CA THR A 201 -2.06 -19.11 -7.81
C THR A 201 -3.35 -18.29 -7.85
N GLY A 202 -3.42 -17.24 -8.68
CA GLY A 202 -4.49 -16.25 -8.65
C GLY A 202 -4.62 -15.49 -7.31
N SER A 203 -3.65 -15.64 -6.41
CA SER A 203 -3.75 -15.24 -5.00
C SER A 203 -2.58 -14.36 -4.56
N TYR A 204 -2.87 -13.39 -3.70
CA TYR A 204 -1.88 -12.48 -3.12
C TYR A 204 -2.27 -12.13 -1.67
N SER A 205 -1.33 -11.61 -0.90
CA SER A 205 -1.54 -11.23 0.51
C SER A 205 -0.89 -9.89 0.88
N MET A 206 -0.22 -9.26 -0.07
CA MET A 206 0.52 -7.99 0.08
C MET A 206 0.33 -7.17 -1.19
N VAL A 207 0.31 -5.84 -1.06
CA VAL A 207 0.54 -4.92 -2.18
C VAL A 207 1.68 -3.98 -1.80
N LEU A 208 2.66 -3.80 -2.69
CA LEU A 208 3.86 -3.05 -2.32
C LEU A 208 3.56 -1.54 -2.20
N SER A 209 4.02 -0.93 -1.11
CA SER A 209 3.93 0.53 -0.87
C SER A 209 4.69 1.38 -1.89
N LYS A 210 5.49 0.75 -2.75
CA LYS A 210 6.11 1.33 -3.95
C LYS A 210 5.13 2.06 -4.86
N VAL A 211 3.85 1.65 -4.87
CA VAL A 211 2.77 2.29 -5.64
C VAL A 211 1.41 1.86 -5.08
N ALA A 212 1.00 2.46 -3.96
CA ALA A 212 -0.23 2.10 -3.25
C ALA A 212 -0.85 3.26 -2.45
N PHE A 213 -2.17 3.23 -2.32
CA PHE A 213 -2.95 4.00 -1.37
C PHE A 213 -3.03 3.30 -0.02
N PHE A 214 -2.91 4.07 1.07
CA PHE A 214 -3.22 3.64 2.43
C PHE A 214 -3.68 4.83 3.29
N HIS A 215 -4.27 4.56 4.46
CA HIS A 215 -4.71 5.60 5.39
C HIS A 215 -3.53 6.21 6.17
N LYS A 216 -3.47 7.54 6.33
CA LYS A 216 -2.37 8.25 7.04
C LYS A 216 -2.07 7.72 8.44
N LYS A 217 -3.08 7.15 9.12
CA LYS A 217 -2.94 6.49 10.44
C LYS A 217 -1.83 5.43 10.45
N TYR A 218 -1.56 4.78 9.32
CA TYR A 218 -0.49 3.78 9.24
C TYR A 218 0.92 4.38 9.30
N LEU A 219 1.12 5.68 9.01
CA LEU A 219 2.39 6.37 9.29
C LEU A 219 2.65 6.47 10.81
N GLU A 220 1.62 6.87 11.55
CA GLU A 220 1.65 6.96 13.02
C GLU A 220 1.87 5.57 13.65
N LEU A 221 1.07 4.59 13.24
CA LEU A 221 1.19 3.20 13.72
C LEU A 221 2.56 2.60 13.40
N TYR A 222 3.09 2.82 12.19
CA TYR A 222 4.40 2.32 11.79
C TYR A 222 5.53 2.95 12.61
N THR A 223 5.49 4.27 12.81
CA THR A 223 6.59 4.97 13.49
C THR A 223 6.54 4.80 15.01
N HIS A 224 5.35 4.91 15.61
CA HIS A 224 5.19 4.99 17.07
C HIS A 224 4.76 3.68 17.73
N GLN A 225 3.98 2.82 17.06
CA GLN A 225 3.46 1.58 17.67
C GLN A 225 4.18 0.31 17.20
N MET A 226 4.70 0.27 15.97
CA MET A 226 5.47 -0.88 15.50
C MET A 226 6.71 -1.10 16.37
N PRO A 227 6.95 -2.33 16.88
CA PRO A 227 8.14 -2.67 17.64
C PRO A 227 9.43 -2.18 16.97
N ARG A 228 10.22 -1.38 17.68
CA ARG A 228 11.44 -0.73 17.16
C ARG A 228 12.41 -1.73 16.51
N ILE A 229 12.45 -2.97 17.01
CA ILE A 229 13.25 -4.06 16.45
C ILE A 229 12.91 -4.38 14.98
N ILE A 230 11.65 -4.26 14.56
CA ILE A 230 11.22 -4.46 13.16
C ILE A 230 11.79 -3.33 12.29
N ARG A 231 11.62 -2.07 12.71
CA ARG A 231 12.14 -0.91 11.98
C ARG A 231 13.67 -0.91 11.89
N ASN A 232 14.35 -1.31 12.97
CA ASN A 232 15.80 -1.51 12.97
C ASN A 232 16.21 -2.62 11.97
N TYR A 233 15.47 -3.73 11.91
CA TYR A 233 15.75 -4.81 10.95
C TYR A 233 15.58 -4.35 9.49
N VAL A 234 14.51 -3.62 9.19
CA VAL A 234 14.28 -2.98 7.86
C VAL A 234 15.43 -2.03 7.50
N ALA A 235 15.91 -1.23 8.46
CA ALA A 235 17.03 -0.31 8.24
C ALA A 235 18.34 -1.06 7.94
N ASN A 236 18.64 -2.12 8.71
CA ASN A 236 19.87 -2.92 8.58
C ASN A 236 19.89 -3.75 7.29
N GLU A 237 18.78 -4.40 6.94
CA GLU A 237 18.67 -5.24 5.73
C GLU A 237 18.50 -4.39 4.45
N ARG A 238 18.17 -3.09 4.61
CA ARG A 238 17.84 -2.12 3.55
C ARG A 238 16.82 -2.66 2.56
N ASN A 239 15.77 -3.29 3.10
CA ASN A 239 14.69 -3.95 2.35
C ASN A 239 13.46 -4.13 3.26
N CYS A 240 12.35 -4.61 2.69
CA CYS A 240 11.20 -5.14 3.42
C CYS A 240 10.35 -4.13 4.22
N GLU A 241 10.51 -2.83 3.99
CA GLU A 241 9.66 -1.80 4.60
C GLU A 241 8.20 -1.95 4.14
N ASP A 242 8.00 -2.37 2.88
CA ASP A 242 6.70 -2.66 2.29
C ASP A 242 6.04 -3.93 2.87
N ILE A 243 6.83 -4.95 3.20
CA ILE A 243 6.39 -6.14 3.94
C ILE A 243 6.01 -5.75 5.37
N ALA A 244 6.85 -4.97 6.07
CA ALA A 244 6.56 -4.50 7.42
C ALA A 244 5.26 -3.67 7.48
N MET A 245 5.04 -2.78 6.50
CA MET A 245 3.78 -2.04 6.36
C MET A 245 2.59 -2.96 6.08
N SER A 246 2.74 -3.96 5.19
CA SER A 246 1.69 -4.94 4.91
C SER A 246 1.30 -5.76 6.16
N PHE A 247 2.30 -6.18 6.95
CA PHE A 247 2.10 -6.87 8.23
C PHE A 247 1.34 -5.98 9.22
N LEU A 248 1.72 -4.70 9.34
CA LEU A 248 1.07 -3.74 10.23
C LEU A 248 -0.40 -3.55 9.87
N VAL A 249 -0.72 -3.31 8.59
CA VAL A 249 -2.10 -3.07 8.15
C VAL A 249 -2.95 -4.32 8.33
N ALA A 250 -2.44 -5.49 7.93
CA ALA A 250 -3.17 -6.74 8.07
C ALA A 250 -3.40 -7.10 9.55
N ASN A 251 -2.42 -6.89 10.43
CA ASN A 251 -2.57 -7.11 11.88
C ASN A 251 -3.57 -6.13 12.52
N ALA A 252 -3.60 -4.87 12.07
CA ALA A 252 -4.51 -3.85 12.59
C ALA A 252 -5.96 -3.98 12.10
N THR A 253 -6.22 -4.75 11.03
CA THR A 253 -7.55 -4.84 10.38
C THR A 253 -8.11 -6.24 10.31
N GLY A 254 -7.28 -7.29 10.41
CA GLY A 254 -7.66 -8.66 10.06
C GLY A 254 -8.03 -8.85 8.59
N GLY A 255 -7.74 -7.88 7.72
CA GLY A 255 -8.20 -7.83 6.33
C GLY A 255 -7.07 -7.93 5.30
N PRO A 256 -7.36 -8.43 4.09
CA PRO A 256 -6.40 -8.46 3.00
C PRO A 256 -6.31 -7.10 2.26
N PRO A 257 -5.19 -6.84 1.54
CA PRO A 257 -5.07 -5.70 0.63
C PRO A 257 -5.93 -5.89 -0.64
N ILE A 258 -6.16 -4.80 -1.39
CA ILE A 258 -6.86 -4.84 -2.69
C ILE A 258 -5.90 -4.52 -3.84
N TRP A 259 -5.83 -5.43 -4.82
CA TRP A 259 -5.11 -5.24 -6.07
C TRP A 259 -5.97 -4.50 -7.10
N VAL A 260 -5.43 -3.41 -7.65
CA VAL A 260 -6.03 -2.66 -8.77
C VAL A 260 -5.34 -3.03 -10.09
N LYS A 261 -6.11 -3.37 -11.13
CA LYS A 261 -5.60 -3.53 -12.50
C LYS A 261 -5.22 -2.16 -13.06
N GLY A 262 -3.92 -1.96 -13.29
CA GLY A 262 -3.38 -0.72 -13.87
C GLY A 262 -2.05 -0.98 -14.56
N ARG A 263 -1.78 -0.26 -15.67
CA ARG A 263 -0.44 -0.25 -16.27
C ARG A 263 0.45 0.67 -15.45
N ILE A 264 1.48 0.08 -14.85
CA ILE A 264 2.61 0.77 -14.25
C ILE A 264 3.64 1.02 -15.35
N VAL A 265 4.29 2.19 -15.34
CA VAL A 265 5.44 2.49 -16.19
C VAL A 265 6.62 2.77 -15.26
N GLU A 266 7.67 1.97 -15.37
CA GLU A 266 8.93 2.23 -14.68
C GLU A 266 9.81 3.10 -15.57
N ILE A 267 10.27 4.23 -15.05
CA ILE A 267 11.05 5.25 -15.77
C ILE A 267 12.54 5.31 -15.34
N GLY A 268 12.92 4.49 -14.36
CA GLY A 268 14.30 4.27 -13.92
C GLY A 268 14.88 2.99 -14.52
N SER A 269 16.22 2.89 -14.55
CA SER A 269 16.95 1.79 -15.19
C SER A 269 17.29 0.62 -14.27
N SER A 270 17.51 0.86 -12.97
CA SER A 270 17.83 -0.18 -11.98
C SER A 270 17.58 0.32 -10.55
N GLY A 271 17.33 -0.61 -9.61
CA GLY A 271 17.04 -0.31 -8.20
C GLY A 271 17.30 -1.52 -7.30
N ILE A 272 17.06 -1.39 -5.99
CA ILE A 272 17.41 -2.42 -4.97
C ILE A 272 16.76 -3.80 -5.25
N SER A 273 15.66 -3.82 -6.00
CA SER A 273 14.96 -5.03 -6.46
C SER A 273 15.70 -5.88 -7.50
N SER A 274 16.73 -5.34 -8.18
CA SER A 274 17.52 -6.09 -9.17
C SER A 274 18.70 -6.88 -8.56
N LEU A 275 18.87 -6.84 -7.23
CA LEU A 275 19.92 -7.59 -6.53
C LEU A 275 19.54 -9.07 -6.38
N THR A 276 20.50 -9.98 -6.56
CA THR A 276 20.26 -11.44 -6.59
C THR A 276 19.68 -12.02 -5.29
N ASP A 277 20.12 -11.54 -4.12
CA ASP A 277 19.61 -11.96 -2.80
C ASP A 277 18.25 -11.30 -2.43
N HIS A 278 17.66 -10.43 -3.28
CA HIS A 278 16.52 -9.58 -2.89
C HIS A 278 15.27 -10.37 -2.42
N ASN A 279 14.91 -11.45 -3.11
CA ASN A 279 13.76 -12.30 -2.71
C ASN A 279 14.08 -13.20 -1.51
N HIS A 280 15.35 -13.55 -1.31
CA HIS A 280 15.82 -14.30 -0.14
C HIS A 280 15.80 -13.40 1.11
N LYS A 281 16.32 -12.16 1.03
CA LYS A 281 16.13 -11.09 2.03
C LYS A 281 14.66 -10.95 2.43
N ARG A 282 13.76 -10.77 1.45
CA ARG A 282 12.31 -10.66 1.70
C ARG A 282 11.71 -11.88 2.39
N SER A 283 12.20 -13.09 2.09
CA SER A 283 11.79 -14.29 2.80
C SER A 283 12.30 -14.31 4.25
N ARG A 284 13.54 -13.86 4.51
CA ARG A 284 14.09 -13.71 5.88
C ARG A 284 13.26 -12.71 6.70
N CYS A 285 13.02 -11.51 6.16
CA CYS A 285 12.15 -10.50 6.77
C CYS A 285 10.77 -11.05 7.14
N LEU A 286 10.14 -11.75 6.21
CA LEU A 286 8.78 -12.26 6.39
C LEU A 286 8.69 -13.30 7.53
N ASN A 287 9.65 -14.22 7.64
CA ASN A 287 9.71 -15.14 8.78
C ASN A 287 10.03 -14.41 10.09
N TYR A 288 11.00 -13.48 10.08
CA TYR A 288 11.39 -12.75 11.29
C TYR A 288 10.24 -11.89 11.84
N PHE A 289 9.50 -11.21 10.97
CA PHE A 289 8.32 -10.45 11.36
C PHE A 289 7.20 -11.38 11.86
N THR A 290 7.00 -12.55 11.24
CA THR A 290 6.03 -13.56 11.73
C THR A 290 6.31 -13.94 13.19
N THR A 291 7.57 -14.19 13.55
CA THR A 291 7.96 -14.46 14.95
C THR A 291 7.63 -13.29 15.88
N LEU A 292 7.91 -12.05 15.45
CA LEU A 292 7.71 -10.84 16.27
C LEU A 292 6.23 -10.43 16.41
N PHE A 293 5.38 -10.76 15.43
CA PHE A 293 3.92 -10.59 15.50
C PHE A 293 3.21 -11.79 16.17
N GLY A 294 3.93 -12.85 16.58
CA GLY A 294 3.37 -14.04 17.21
C GLY A 294 2.61 -14.99 16.26
N GLY A 295 2.73 -14.77 14.95
CA GLY A 295 2.00 -15.49 13.91
C GLY A 295 2.04 -14.75 12.57
N MET A 296 1.38 -15.29 11.55
CA MET A 296 1.25 -14.65 10.24
C MET A 296 -0.01 -13.76 10.20
N PRO A 297 0.12 -12.42 10.17
CA PRO A 297 -1.04 -11.54 10.09
C PRO A 297 -1.55 -11.36 8.65
N LEU A 298 -0.74 -11.69 7.62
CA LEU A 298 -1.10 -11.44 6.23
C LEU A 298 -2.25 -12.36 5.78
N VAL A 299 -3.36 -11.75 5.37
CA VAL A 299 -4.53 -12.46 4.84
C VAL A 299 -4.42 -12.59 3.32
N ALA A 300 -4.62 -13.81 2.81
CA ALA A 300 -4.63 -14.09 1.37
C ALA A 300 -5.99 -13.73 0.74
N THR A 301 -5.96 -13.29 -0.51
CA THR A 301 -7.14 -12.95 -1.31
C THR A 301 -6.88 -13.11 -2.81
N SER A 302 -7.94 -13.21 -3.60
CA SER A 302 -7.95 -13.19 -5.07
C SER A 302 -8.67 -11.97 -5.65
N VAL A 303 -9.17 -11.05 -4.81
CA VAL A 303 -9.94 -9.87 -5.23
C VAL A 303 -9.10 -8.97 -6.14
N LYS A 304 -9.62 -8.62 -7.32
CA LYS A 304 -8.96 -7.72 -8.26
C LYS A 304 -9.92 -6.66 -8.77
N ALA A 305 -9.69 -5.40 -8.40
CA ALA A 305 -10.47 -4.28 -8.88
C ALA A 305 -10.09 -3.95 -10.33
N VAL A 306 -11.07 -4.01 -11.23
CA VAL A 306 -10.94 -3.66 -12.66
C VAL A 306 -11.89 -2.52 -13.02
N ASN A 307 -11.45 -1.60 -13.87
CA ASN A 307 -12.29 -0.48 -14.29
C ASN A 307 -13.18 -0.94 -15.46
N SER A 308 -14.47 -1.13 -15.21
CA SER A 308 -15.45 -1.62 -16.19
C SER A 308 -15.37 -0.90 -17.54
N LYS A 309 -15.12 0.41 -17.57
CA LYS A 309 -15.00 1.19 -18.82
C LYS A 309 -13.86 0.76 -19.75
N ARG A 310 -13.02 -0.20 -19.36
CA ARG A 310 -11.89 -0.75 -20.14
C ARG A 310 -11.93 -2.26 -20.34
N GLU A 311 -12.92 -2.96 -19.81
CA GLU A 311 -13.01 -4.42 -19.88
C GLU A 311 -14.17 -4.92 -20.76
N TRP A 312 -15.09 -4.03 -21.16
CA TRP A 312 -16.31 -4.38 -21.87
C TRP A 312 -16.08 -4.29 -23.39
N SER A 313 -15.42 -5.31 -23.92
CA SER A 313 -15.59 -5.71 -25.31
C SER A 313 -16.73 -6.74 -25.33
N TRP A 314 -17.86 -6.35 -25.92
CA TRP A 314 -18.98 -7.25 -26.22
C TRP A 314 -18.68 -8.03 -27.51
#